data_AF-A0A3D3JRM2-F1
#
_entry.id   AF-A0A3D3JRM2-F1
#
_cell.length_a   1.000
_cell.length_b   1.000
_cell.length_c   1.000
_cell.angle_alpha   90.00
_cell.angle_beta   90.00
_cell.angle_gamma   90.00
#
_symmetry.space_group_name_H-M   'P 1'
#
loop_
_entity.id
_entity.type
_entity.pdbx_description
1 polymer ?
#
loop_
_entity_poly.entity_id
_entity_poly.type
_entity_poly.pdbx_seq_one_letter_code
_entity_poly.pdbx_strand_id
1 'polypeptide(L)'
;MRRTIKLMALALVFGASLANAGIMSVRLVHATDAEVGIDPGLSDIAAILSSLRFESFSLLGSDTVQLPAEDARIKMAQGYTLTCNGTQDDLAIEMNHNGRALLKTTATLRRGKPLILGGFPTREGKIILVLKVE
;
A
#
# COMPACT_ATOMS: atom_id res chain seq x y z
N MET A 1 -42.09 -46.68 -33.12
CA MET A 1 -41.93 -45.22 -32.89
C MET A 1 -41.11 -45.02 -31.62
N ARG A 2 -39.80 -44.72 -31.73
CA ARG A 2 -38.89 -44.51 -30.60
C ARG A 2 -38.75 -43.01 -30.34
N ARG A 3 -39.19 -42.53 -29.18
CA ARG A 3 -39.06 -41.11 -28.77
C ARG A 3 -37.74 -40.93 -28.02
N THR A 4 -36.81 -40.20 -28.62
CA THR A 4 -35.53 -39.79 -28.04
C THR A 4 -35.75 -38.56 -27.15
N ILE A 5 -35.55 -38.73 -25.84
CA ILE A 5 -35.56 -37.64 -24.86
C ILE A 5 -34.15 -37.06 -24.83
N LYS A 6 -33.99 -35.81 -25.29
CA LYS A 6 -32.73 -35.07 -25.16
C LYS A 6 -32.68 -34.47 -23.75
N LEU A 7 -31.86 -35.05 -22.88
CA LEU A 7 -31.45 -34.39 -21.63
C LEU A 7 -30.52 -33.23 -21.99
N MET A 8 -31.00 -32.02 -21.76
CA MET A 8 -30.20 -30.80 -21.89
C MET A 8 -29.52 -30.55 -20.54
N ALA A 9 -28.19 -30.69 -20.50
CA ALA A 9 -27.38 -30.46 -19.31
C ALA A 9 -27.30 -28.95 -19.02
N LEU A 10 -27.79 -28.54 -17.85
CA LEU A 10 -27.72 -27.17 -17.35
C LEU A 10 -26.35 -26.96 -16.69
N ALA A 11 -25.42 -26.30 -17.38
CA ALA A 11 -24.13 -25.93 -16.82
C ALA A 11 -24.30 -24.76 -15.84
N LEU A 12 -24.12 -25.04 -14.54
CA LEU A 12 -23.97 -24.02 -13.48
C LEU A 12 -22.64 -23.29 -13.68
N VAL A 13 -22.68 -22.10 -14.25
CA VAL A 13 -21.54 -21.19 -14.25
C VAL A 13 -21.45 -20.56 -12.87
N PHE A 14 -20.54 -21.07 -12.04
CA PHE A 14 -20.11 -20.39 -10.83
C PHE A 14 -19.38 -19.10 -11.25
N GLY A 15 -20.11 -17.98 -11.21
CA GLY A 15 -19.51 -16.65 -11.32
C GLY A 15 -18.69 -16.38 -10.07
N ALA A 16 -17.39 -16.70 -10.11
CA ALA A 16 -16.44 -16.15 -9.16
C ALA A 16 -16.47 -14.64 -9.35
N SER A 17 -17.05 -13.92 -8.40
CA SER A 17 -16.91 -12.48 -8.30
C SER A 17 -15.43 -12.18 -8.16
N LEU A 18 -14.78 -11.79 -9.26
CA LEU A 18 -13.47 -11.17 -9.25
C LEU A 18 -13.64 -9.89 -8.44
N ALA A 19 -13.38 -9.97 -7.13
CA ALA A 19 -13.18 -8.78 -6.32
C ALA A 19 -12.16 -7.92 -7.06
N ASN A 20 -12.53 -6.67 -7.37
CA ASN A 20 -11.72 -5.79 -8.20
C ASN A 20 -10.37 -5.57 -7.51
N ALA A 21 -9.37 -6.32 -7.98
CA ALA A 21 -8.04 -6.41 -7.41
C ALA A 21 -7.31 -5.09 -7.65
N GLY A 22 -7.33 -4.20 -6.65
CA GLY A 22 -6.65 -2.92 -6.73
C GLY A 22 -5.13 -3.07 -6.65
N ILE A 23 -4.39 -2.16 -7.28
CA ILE A 23 -2.94 -2.05 -7.11
C ILE A 23 -2.68 -0.98 -6.05
N MET A 24 -1.97 -1.34 -4.99
CA MET A 24 -1.52 -0.41 -3.95
C MET A 24 -0.10 0.06 -4.28
N SER A 25 0.10 1.37 -4.39
CA SER A 25 1.43 1.98 -4.34
C SER A 25 1.92 2.08 -2.90
N VAL A 26 3.20 1.78 -2.70
CA VAL A 26 3.93 1.85 -1.43
C VAL A 26 5.09 2.81 -1.61
N ARG A 27 5.20 3.83 -0.77
CA ARG A 27 6.26 4.85 -0.86
C ARG A 27 6.89 5.10 0.51
N LEU A 28 8.22 5.06 0.56
CA LEU A 28 9.01 5.43 1.73
C LEU A 28 9.50 6.86 1.56
N VAL A 29 9.16 7.73 2.51
CA VAL A 29 9.43 9.16 2.42
C VAL A 29 10.26 9.60 3.61
N HIS A 30 11.31 10.38 3.36
CA HIS A 30 12.05 11.10 4.39
C HIS A 30 11.49 12.51 4.52
N ALA A 31 11.15 12.92 5.72
CA ALA A 31 10.68 14.26 6.04
C ALA A 31 11.69 14.98 6.94
N THR A 32 12.13 16.17 6.54
CA THR A 32 13.18 16.94 7.22
C THR A 32 12.95 18.45 7.11
N ASP A 33 13.63 19.21 7.98
CA ASP A 33 13.67 20.68 7.98
C ASP A 33 15.02 21.22 7.46
N ALA A 34 15.93 20.33 7.04
CA ALA A 34 17.28 20.72 6.57
C ALA A 34 17.28 21.33 5.16
N GLU A 35 16.22 21.07 4.40
CA GLU A 35 16.03 21.50 3.01
C GLU A 35 14.58 21.93 2.81
N VAL A 36 14.27 22.50 1.65
CA VAL A 36 12.91 22.88 1.27
C VAL A 36 12.53 22.18 -0.02
N GLY A 37 11.34 21.58 -0.06
CA GLY A 37 10.75 21.08 -1.30
C GLY A 37 10.10 19.70 -1.17
N ILE A 38 9.26 19.37 -2.15
CA ILE A 38 8.62 18.07 -2.24
C ILE A 38 9.11 17.38 -3.50
N ASP A 39 9.59 16.14 -3.36
CA ASP A 39 10.00 15.32 -4.49
C ASP A 39 8.87 15.21 -5.54
N PRO A 40 9.15 15.39 -6.85
CA PRO A 40 8.13 15.29 -7.90
C PRO A 40 7.31 13.98 -7.89
N GLY A 41 7.91 12.87 -7.45
CA GLY A 41 7.24 11.57 -7.27
C GLY A 41 6.18 11.54 -6.15
N LEU A 42 6.05 12.64 -5.39
CA LEU A 42 5.07 12.84 -4.33
C LEU A 42 4.04 13.93 -4.68
N SER A 43 4.05 14.42 -5.93
CA SER A 43 3.18 15.52 -6.38
C SER A 43 1.68 15.23 -6.21
N ASP A 44 1.26 13.97 -6.36
CA ASP A 44 -0.13 13.53 -6.17
C ASP A 44 -0.62 13.66 -4.72
N ILE A 45 0.30 13.74 -3.75
CA ILE A 45 0.00 13.88 -2.32
C ILE A 45 0.58 15.16 -1.71
N ALA A 46 1.12 16.07 -2.52
CA ALA A 46 1.85 17.25 -2.05
C ALA A 46 1.01 18.14 -1.13
N ALA A 47 -0.29 18.29 -1.39
CA ALA A 47 -1.20 19.07 -0.54
C ALA A 47 -1.29 18.51 0.89
N ILE A 48 -1.25 17.19 1.04
CA ILE A 48 -1.29 16.53 2.36
C ILE A 48 0.07 16.68 3.04
N LEU A 49 1.16 16.45 2.31
CA LEU A 49 2.52 16.60 2.86
C LEU A 49 2.78 18.03 3.35
N SER A 50 2.31 19.03 2.61
CA SER A 50 2.43 20.46 2.97
C SER A 50 1.67 20.83 4.25
N SER A 51 0.73 19.99 4.71
CA SER A 51 0.03 20.19 5.99
C SER A 51 0.80 19.61 7.18
N LEU A 52 1.84 18.82 6.93
CA LEU A 52 2.71 18.27 7.96
C LEU A 52 3.78 19.29 8.34
N ARG A 53 4.44 19.08 9.48
CA ARG A 53 5.35 20.05 10.09
C ARG A 53 6.68 20.30 9.36
N PHE A 54 7.01 19.52 8.33
CA PHE A 54 8.35 19.50 7.73
C PHE A 54 8.41 20.33 6.46
N GLU A 55 9.57 20.92 6.18
CA GLU A 55 9.77 21.75 4.99
C GLU A 55 10.18 20.95 3.74
N SER A 56 10.75 19.75 3.93
CA SER A 56 11.18 18.88 2.83
C SER A 56 10.66 17.45 2.96
N PHE A 57 10.30 16.87 1.81
CA PHE A 57 9.86 15.48 1.65
C PHE A 57 10.54 14.83 0.44
N SER A 58 11.44 13.88 0.70
CA SER A 58 12.18 13.14 -0.32
C SER A 58 11.66 11.71 -0.47
N LEU A 59 11.48 11.23 -1.70
CA LEU A 59 11.11 9.84 -1.96
C LEU A 59 12.38 8.96 -1.87
N LEU A 60 12.43 8.09 -0.85
CA LEU A 60 13.55 7.16 -0.67
C LEU A 60 13.40 5.86 -1.46
N GLY A 61 12.16 5.48 -1.79
CA GLY A 61 11.87 4.30 -2.57
C GLY A 61 10.37 4.07 -2.72
N SER A 62 10.00 3.35 -3.78
CA SER A 62 8.61 3.03 -4.09
C SER A 62 8.49 1.61 -4.63
N ASP A 63 7.35 0.98 -4.38
CA ASP A 63 6.96 -0.29 -4.96
C ASP A 63 5.43 -0.36 -5.13
N THR A 64 4.94 -1.44 -5.73
CA THR A 64 3.51 -1.72 -5.87
C THR A 64 3.17 -3.11 -5.38
N VAL A 65 2.00 -3.27 -4.79
CA VAL A 65 1.48 -4.53 -4.26
C VAL A 65 0.10 -4.77 -4.84
N GLN A 66 -0.11 -5.94 -5.43
CA GLN A 66 -1.44 -6.38 -5.84
C GLN A 66 -2.26 -6.69 -4.59
N LEU A 67 -3.49 -6.17 -4.53
CA LEU A 67 -4.45 -6.52 -3.48
C LEU A 67 -5.43 -7.61 -3.98
N PRO A 68 -5.84 -8.57 -3.13
CA PRO A 68 -5.36 -8.77 -1.76
C PRO A 68 -3.88 -9.16 -1.73
N ALA A 69 -3.16 -8.70 -0.70
CA ALA A 69 -1.76 -9.02 -0.51
C ALA A 69 -1.64 -10.42 0.14
N GLU A 70 -0.84 -11.29 -0.46
CA GLU A 70 -0.56 -12.64 0.04
C GLU A 70 0.84 -12.66 0.67
N ASP A 71 0.94 -12.24 1.93
CA ASP A 71 2.21 -12.13 2.68
C ASP A 71 3.31 -11.35 1.93
N ALA A 72 2.92 -10.30 1.21
CA ALA A 72 3.81 -9.47 0.43
C ALA A 72 4.88 -8.83 1.33
N ARG A 73 6.16 -9.01 0.97
CA ARG A 73 7.30 -8.46 1.69
C ARG A 73 8.13 -7.56 0.78
N ILE A 74 8.10 -6.26 1.06
CA ILE A 74 8.82 -5.24 0.29
C ILE A 74 10.07 -4.83 1.06
N LYS A 75 11.25 -5.04 0.46
CA LYS A 75 12.51 -4.46 0.95
C LYS A 75 12.64 -3.06 0.42
N MET A 76 12.75 -2.09 1.31
CA MET A 76 12.87 -0.68 0.96
C MET A 76 14.29 -0.17 1.25
N ALA A 77 14.57 1.07 0.87
CA ALA A 77 15.87 1.70 1.11
C ALA A 77 16.25 1.70 2.60
N GLN A 78 17.53 1.84 2.89
CA GLN A 78 18.07 2.05 4.25
C GLN A 78 17.66 0.99 5.29
N GLY A 79 17.44 -0.26 4.88
CA GLY A 79 17.15 -1.37 5.79
C GLY A 79 15.70 -1.41 6.30
N TYR A 80 14.81 -0.61 5.71
CA TYR A 80 13.37 -0.69 5.97
C TYR A 80 12.75 -1.89 5.25
N THR A 81 11.76 -2.51 5.88
CA THR A 81 10.99 -3.60 5.26
C THR A 81 9.53 -3.44 5.63
N LEU A 82 8.65 -3.55 4.64
CA LEU A 82 7.20 -3.58 4.83
C LEU A 82 6.70 -5.00 4.59
N THR A 83 5.83 -5.50 5.45
CA THR A 83 5.02 -6.70 5.19
C THR A 83 3.56 -6.32 5.16
N CYS A 84 2.84 -6.83 4.16
CA CYS A 84 1.42 -6.60 3.94
C CYS A 84 0.71 -7.94 3.77
N ASN A 85 -0.43 -8.13 4.43
CA ASN A 85 -1.27 -9.31 4.24
C ASN A 85 -2.75 -8.93 4.36
N GLY A 86 -3.59 -9.45 3.48
CA GLY A 86 -5.04 -9.23 3.53
C GLY A 86 -5.58 -8.32 2.42
N THR A 87 -6.83 -7.89 2.60
CA THR A 87 -7.59 -7.19 1.57
C THR A 87 -7.43 -5.67 1.66
N GLN A 88 -7.97 -4.93 0.69
CA GLN A 88 -8.00 -3.47 0.75
C GLN A 88 -8.72 -2.95 2.02
N ASP A 89 -9.78 -3.62 2.47
CA ASP A 89 -10.59 -3.16 3.60
C ASP A 89 -10.04 -3.63 4.96
N ASP A 90 -9.17 -4.64 4.96
CA ASP A 90 -8.59 -5.27 6.14
C ASP A 90 -7.13 -5.66 5.85
N LEU A 91 -6.25 -4.66 5.69
CA LEU A 91 -4.85 -4.85 5.37
C LEU A 91 -4.01 -4.84 6.65
N ALA A 92 -3.47 -5.99 7.01
CA ALA A 92 -2.44 -6.08 8.05
C ALA A 92 -1.11 -5.55 7.50
N ILE A 93 -0.52 -4.61 8.21
CA ILE A 93 0.70 -3.89 7.83
C ILE A 93 1.69 -3.97 8.98
N GLU A 94 2.92 -4.39 8.69
CA GLU A 94 4.02 -4.32 9.65
C GLU A 94 5.26 -3.71 8.99
N MET A 95 5.79 -2.66 9.61
CA MET A 95 6.99 -1.97 9.16
C MET A 95 8.14 -2.24 10.13
N ASN A 96 9.25 -2.66 9.57
CA ASN A 96 10.47 -3.03 10.28
C ASN A 96 11.65 -2.17 9.80
N HIS A 97 12.62 -1.93 10.68
CA HIS A 97 13.91 -1.34 10.34
C HIS A 97 15.02 -2.17 10.98
N ASN A 98 15.91 -2.74 10.14
CA ASN A 98 16.99 -3.63 10.57
C ASN A 98 16.51 -4.78 11.50
N GLY A 99 15.35 -5.37 11.17
CA GLY A 99 14.75 -6.48 11.92
C GLY A 99 13.97 -6.08 13.18
N ARG A 100 13.92 -4.79 13.53
CA ARG A 100 13.10 -4.29 14.63
C ARG A 100 11.77 -3.74 14.12
N ALA A 101 10.67 -4.19 14.70
CA ALA A 101 9.34 -3.65 14.41
C ALA A 101 9.23 -2.19 14.86
N LEU A 102 8.80 -1.34 13.93
CA LEU A 102 8.51 0.08 14.14
C LEU A 102 7.00 0.33 14.23
N LEU A 103 6.21 -0.42 13.47
CA LEU A 103 4.76 -0.34 13.42
C LEU A 103 4.19 -1.71 13.10
N LYS A 104 3.07 -2.04 13.74
CA LYS A 104 2.21 -3.17 13.40
C LYS A 104 0.76 -2.73 13.57
N THR A 105 -0.01 -2.76 12.50
CA THR A 105 -1.39 -2.27 12.49
C THR A 105 -2.23 -2.99 11.44
N THR A 106 -3.53 -2.86 11.55
CA THR A 106 -4.47 -3.20 10.48
C THR A 106 -5.13 -1.91 10.00
N ALA A 107 -5.33 -1.75 8.70
CA ALA A 107 -5.92 -0.56 8.12
C ALA A 107 -6.85 -0.86 6.95
N THR A 108 -7.84 0.00 6.77
CA THR A 108 -8.70 0.06 5.58
C THR A 108 -8.12 1.10 4.62
N LEU A 109 -7.82 0.69 3.39
CA LEU A 109 -7.41 1.58 2.32
C LEU A 109 -8.64 2.03 1.53
N ARG A 110 -8.67 3.32 1.17
CA ARG A 110 -9.71 3.90 0.33
C ARG A 110 -9.08 4.37 -0.97
N ARG A 111 -9.71 4.05 -2.11
CA ARG A 111 -9.20 4.46 -3.43
C ARG A 111 -9.07 5.98 -3.53
N GLY A 112 -7.98 6.42 -4.15
CA GLY A 112 -7.63 7.83 -4.29
C GLY A 112 -7.24 8.55 -2.99
N LYS A 113 -7.33 7.90 -1.82
CA LYS A 113 -6.96 8.49 -0.53
C LYS A 113 -5.68 7.85 0.00
N PRO A 114 -4.57 8.59 0.09
CA PRO A 114 -3.35 8.03 0.67
C PRO A 114 -3.52 7.82 2.18
N LEU A 115 -3.07 6.67 2.65
CA LEU A 115 -2.83 6.39 4.07
C LEU A 115 -1.37 6.74 4.37
N ILE A 116 -1.16 7.63 5.32
CA ILE A 116 0.16 8.08 5.77
C ILE A 116 0.39 7.51 7.18
N LEU A 117 1.45 6.72 7.34
CA LEU A 117 1.82 6.08 8.59
C LEU A 117 3.24 6.47 9.01
N GLY A 118 3.47 6.57 10.31
CA GLY A 118 4.81 6.75 10.85
C GLY A 118 5.07 8.14 11.43
N GLY A 119 6.23 8.71 11.09
CA GLY A 119 6.92 9.70 11.92
C GLY A 119 8.07 9.08 12.72
N PHE A 120 8.68 8.01 12.20
CA PHE A 120 9.74 7.28 12.90
C PHE A 120 11.03 8.12 12.93
N PRO A 121 11.66 8.32 14.10
CA PRO A 121 12.84 9.16 14.20
C PRO A 121 14.02 8.60 13.41
N THR A 122 14.68 9.48 12.65
CA THR A 122 16.03 9.26 12.09
C THR A 122 17.00 10.28 12.72
N ARG A 123 18.26 10.24 12.30
CA ARG A 123 19.25 11.27 12.71
C ARG A 123 18.94 12.65 12.14
N GLU A 124 18.28 12.71 10.99
CA GLU A 124 18.15 13.92 10.16
C GLU A 124 16.69 14.33 9.92
N GLY A 125 15.72 13.65 10.53
CA GLY A 125 14.32 13.88 10.26
C GLY A 125 13.44 12.72 10.72
N LYS A 126 12.40 12.44 9.94
CA LYS A 126 11.46 11.33 10.17
C LYS A 126 11.25 10.50 8.92
N ILE A 127 11.03 9.21 9.10
CA ILE A 127 10.49 8.34 8.05
C ILE A 127 8.97 8.27 8.14
N ILE A 128 8.35 8.37 6.98
CA ILE A 128 6.93 8.24 6.75
C ILE A 128 6.71 7.17 5.68
N LEU A 129 5.71 6.32 5.89
CA LEU A 129 5.22 5.35 4.91
C LEU A 129 3.93 5.86 4.30
N VAL A 130 3.83 5.86 2.98
CA VAL A 130 2.62 6.24 2.25
C VAL A 130 2.11 5.04 1.47
N LEU A 131 0.84 4.69 1.69
CA LEU A 131 0.13 3.63 0.97
C LEU A 131 -1.05 4.25 0.22
N LYS A 132 -1.20 3.99 -1.07
CA LYS A 132 -2.32 4.53 -1.84
C LYS A 132 -2.78 3.55 -2.92
N VAL A 133 -4.08 3.30 -2.97
CA VAL A 133 -4.72 2.52 -4.03
C VAL A 133 -5.29 3.50 -5.05
N GLU A 134 -5.03 3.25 -6.34
CA GLU A 134 -5.63 4.01 -7.45
C GLU A 134 -7.10 3.61 -7.69
#